data_AF-A0A5D8ZBX9-F1
#
_entry.id   AF-A0A5D8ZBX9-F1
#
_cell.length_a   1.000
_cell.length_b   1.000
_cell.length_c   1.000
_cell.angle_alpha   90.00
_cell.angle_beta   90.00
_cell.angle_gamma   90.00
#
_symmetry.space_group_name_H-M   'P 1'
#
loop_
_entity.id
_entity.type
_entity.pdbx_description
1 polymer ?
#
loop_
_entity_poly.entity_id
_entity_poly.type
_entity_poly.pdbx_seq_one_letter_code
_entity_poly.pdbx_strand_id
1 'polypeptide(L)'
;MSKFSDNIVFLRGKKNMTQQELADLLFLTRSRYVAYEYGRTEPPIEILLRISKFYNISIDLLLTVDVRKFSIDEIMELPENRIVLPIRVD
;
A
#
# COMPACT_ATOMS: atom_id res chain seq x y z
N MET A 1 -10.20 -11.44 4.03
CA MET A 1 -10.07 -10.07 3.51
C MET A 1 -9.36 -10.15 2.15
N SER A 2 -9.46 -9.13 1.30
CA SER A 2 -8.75 -9.14 0.01
C SER A 2 -7.23 -9.02 0.26
N LYS A 3 -6.40 -9.41 -0.72
CA LYS A 3 -4.94 -9.20 -0.64
C LYS A 3 -4.61 -7.74 -0.37
N PHE A 4 -5.34 -6.83 -1.03
CA PHE A 4 -5.23 -5.40 -0.82
C PHE A 4 -5.44 -5.00 0.66
N SER A 5 -6.55 -5.41 1.26
CA SER A 5 -6.86 -5.12 2.67
C SER A 5 -5.77 -5.62 3.61
N ASP A 6 -5.32 -6.86 3.42
CA ASP A 6 -4.23 -7.45 4.20
C ASP A 6 -2.91 -6.67 4.06
N ASN A 7 -2.59 -6.26 2.83
CA ASN A 7 -1.37 -5.52 2.51
C ASN A 7 -1.35 -4.14 3.15
N ILE A 8 -2.42 -3.35 3.05
CA ILE A 8 -2.44 -1.98 3.59
C ILE A 8 -2.42 -1.96 5.12
N VAL A 9 -3.02 -2.95 5.79
CA VAL A 9 -2.92 -3.13 7.25
C VAL A 9 -1.48 -3.37 7.66
N PHE A 10 -0.80 -4.28 6.97
CA PHE A 10 0.60 -4.59 7.22
C PHE A 10 1.52 -3.38 6.97
N LEU A 11 1.36 -2.72 5.82
CA LEU A 11 2.17 -1.56 5.44
C LEU A 11 1.97 -0.38 6.41
N ARG A 12 0.74 -0.14 6.88
CA ARG A 12 0.46 0.83 7.94
C ARG A 12 1.16 0.46 9.24
N GLY A 13 1.06 -0.81 9.65
CA GLY A 13 1.74 -1.33 10.84
C GLY A 13 3.25 -1.17 10.79
N LYS A 14 3.88 -1.41 9.63
CA LYS A 14 5.33 -1.23 9.41
C LYS A 14 5.79 0.21 9.57
N LYS A 15 4.93 1.19 9.30
CA LYS A 15 5.21 2.62 9.54
C LYS A 15 4.78 3.10 10.94
N ASN A 16 4.29 2.22 11.81
CA ASN A 16 3.76 2.54 13.14
C ASN A 16 2.67 3.63 13.14
N MET A 17 1.82 3.66 12.12
CA MET A 17 0.77 4.68 11.99
C MET A 17 -0.58 4.16 12.47
N THR A 18 -1.36 5.04 13.08
CA THR A 18 -2.77 4.82 13.37
C THR A 18 -3.61 4.90 12.10
N GLN A 19 -4.84 4.37 12.15
CA GLN A 19 -5.80 4.49 11.05
C GLN A 19 -6.20 5.94 10.76
N GLN A 20 -6.17 6.81 11.77
CA GLN A 20 -6.49 8.23 11.61
C GLN A 20 -5.36 8.94 10.85
N GLU A 21 -4.12 8.81 11.31
CA GLU A 21 -2.95 9.46 10.69
C GLU A 21 -2.80 9.10 9.22
N LEU A 22 -2.95 7.81 8.88
CA LEU A 22 -2.85 7.38 7.49
C LEU A 22 -4.05 7.85 6.65
N ALA A 23 -5.26 7.90 7.22
CA ALA A 23 -6.41 8.45 6.52
C ALA A 23 -6.20 9.93 6.19
N ASP A 24 -5.67 10.71 7.15
CA ASP A 24 -5.39 12.13 6.96
C ASP A 24 -4.34 12.36 5.85
N LEU A 25 -3.26 11.57 5.83
CA LEU A 25 -2.22 11.63 4.78
C LEU A 25 -2.74 11.23 3.39
N LEU A 26 -3.73 10.35 3.33
CA LEU A 26 -4.38 9.94 2.08
C LEU A 26 -5.56 10.83 1.68
N PHE A 27 -5.82 11.90 2.45
CA PHE A 27 -6.98 12.79 2.31
C PHE A 27 -8.30 12.02 2.31
N LEU A 28 -8.47 11.15 3.31
CA LEU A 28 -9.62 10.29 3.53
C LEU A 28 -10.21 10.53 4.92
N THR A 29 -11.50 10.27 5.10
CA THR A 29 -12.03 10.10 6.44
C THR A 29 -11.54 8.78 7.03
N ARG A 30 -11.32 8.73 8.34
CA ARG A 30 -10.93 7.49 9.04
C ARG A 30 -11.89 6.33 8.74
N SER A 31 -13.20 6.56 8.78
CA SER A 31 -14.20 5.53 8.50
C SER A 31 -14.02 4.91 7.10
N ARG A 32 -13.74 5.76 6.09
CA ARG A 32 -13.51 5.31 4.72
C ARG A 32 -12.23 4.48 4.59
N TYR A 33 -11.13 4.91 5.20
CA TYR A 33 -9.89 4.14 5.23
C TYR A 33 -10.08 2.78 5.94
N VAL A 34 -10.76 2.79 7.08
CA VAL A 34 -11.08 1.59 7.87
C VAL A 34 -11.92 0.58 7.07
N ALA A 35 -12.88 1.04 6.26
CA ALA A 35 -13.66 0.16 5.40
C ALA A 35 -12.77 -0.63 4.42
N TYR A 36 -11.69 -0.03 3.92
CA TYR A 36 -10.71 -0.69 3.06
C TYR A 36 -9.86 -1.71 3.81
N GLU A 37 -9.40 -1.38 5.02
CA GLU A 37 -8.61 -2.32 5.85
C GLU A 37 -9.40 -3.58 6.20
N TYR A 38 -10.71 -3.43 6.44
CA TYR A 38 -11.59 -4.56 6.74
C TYR A 38 -12.18 -5.24 5.50
N GLY A 39 -11.85 -4.75 4.29
CA GLY A 39 -12.37 -5.29 3.02
C GLY A 39 -13.89 -5.16 2.87
N ARG A 40 -14.51 -4.18 3.54
CA ARG A 40 -15.96 -3.90 3.44
C ARG A 40 -16.33 -3.14 2.17
N THR A 41 -15.35 -2.49 1.56
CA THR A 41 -15.52 -1.66 0.37
C THR A 41 -14.24 -1.72 -0.45
N GLU A 42 -14.38 -1.76 -1.77
CA GLU A 42 -13.23 -1.67 -2.67
C GLU A 42 -12.82 -0.20 -2.85
N PRO A 43 -11.52 0.13 -2.82
CA PRO A 43 -11.05 1.48 -3.07
C PRO A 43 -11.26 1.86 -4.56
N PRO A 44 -11.69 3.09 -4.86
CA PRO A 44 -11.66 3.56 -6.24
C PRO A 44 -10.21 3.75 -6.70
N ILE A 45 -9.99 3.80 -8.02
CA ILE A 45 -8.67 3.90 -8.66
C ILE A 45 -7.83 5.06 -8.08
N GLU A 46 -8.44 6.21 -7.83
CA GLU A 46 -7.77 7.37 -7.21
C GLU A 46 -7.12 7.02 -5.87
N ILE A 47 -7.79 6.23 -5.03
CA ILE A 47 -7.27 5.83 -3.72
C ILE A 47 -6.17 4.78 -3.87
N LEU A 48 -6.31 3.85 -4.82
CA LEU A 48 -5.24 2.92 -5.17
C LEU A 48 -3.97 3.68 -5.60
N LEU A 49 -4.11 4.72 -6.42
CA LEU A 49 -2.99 5.58 -6.83
C LEU A 49 -2.35 6.32 -5.65
N ARG A 50 -3.15 6.89 -4.74
CA ARG A 50 -2.62 7.58 -3.55
C ARG A 50 -1.85 6.63 -2.64
N ILE A 51 -2.39 5.45 -2.37
CA ILE A 51 -1.74 4.42 -1.54
C ILE A 51 -0.47 3.91 -2.23
N SER A 52 -0.53 3.67 -3.54
CA SER A 52 0.61 3.28 -4.35
C SER A 52 1.74 4.31 -4.28
N LYS A 53 1.43 5.60 -4.47
CA LYS A 53 2.41 6.70 -4.36
C LYS A 53 2.95 6.84 -2.93
N PHE A 54 2.11 6.72 -1.90
CA PHE A 54 2.52 6.84 -0.50
C PHE A 54 3.50 5.75 -0.04
N TYR A 55 3.26 4.50 -0.45
CA TYR A 55 4.12 3.37 -0.09
C TYR A 55 5.24 3.10 -1.11
N ASN A 56 5.21 3.77 -2.26
CA ASN A 56 6.08 3.49 -3.40
C ASN A 56 6.01 2.01 -3.85
N ILE A 57 4.78 1.47 -3.90
CA ILE A 57 4.48 0.09 -4.32
C ILE A 57 3.48 0.17 -5.47
N SER A 58 3.69 -0.60 -6.54
CA SER A 58 2.75 -0.61 -7.67
C SER A 58 1.37 -1.13 -7.25
N ILE A 59 0.32 -0.64 -7.92
CA ILE A 59 -1.04 -1.12 -7.68
C ILE A 59 -1.15 -2.62 -7.92
N ASP A 60 -0.50 -3.14 -8.97
CA ASP A 60 -0.50 -4.57 -9.26
C ASP A 60 0.00 -5.38 -8.05
N LEU A 61 1.13 -5.01 -7.46
CA LEU A 61 1.66 -5.69 -6.27
C LEU A 61 0.73 -5.59 -5.06
N LEU A 62 0.11 -4.41 -4.84
CA LEU A 62 -0.87 -4.21 -3.77
C LEU A 62 -2.09 -5.14 -3.92
N LEU A 63 -2.46 -5.51 -5.14
CA LEU A 63 -3.65 -6.32 -5.43
C LEU A 63 -3.36 -7.82 -5.60
N THR A 64 -2.19 -8.18 -6.16
CA THR A 64 -1.91 -9.55 -6.63
C THR A 64 -0.92 -10.31 -5.74
N VAL A 65 -0.12 -9.62 -4.92
CA VAL A 65 0.93 -10.21 -4.09
C VAL A 65 0.61 -10.07 -2.60
N ASP A 66 1.02 -11.05 -1.79
CA ASP A 66 0.99 -10.91 -0.33
C ASP A 66 2.30 -10.28 0.14
N VAL A 67 2.31 -8.97 0.34
CA VAL A 67 3.54 -8.20 0.65
C VAL A 67 4.10 -8.52 2.03
N ARG A 68 3.34 -9.21 2.89
CA ARG A 68 3.78 -9.64 4.23
C ARG A 68 4.85 -10.71 4.17
N LYS A 69 4.92 -11.45 3.06
CA LYS A 69 5.84 -12.57 2.85
C LYS A 69 7.22 -12.14 2.33
N PHE A 70 7.40 -10.85 2.08
CA PHE A 70 8.63 -10.28 1.56
C PHE A 70 9.17 -9.26 2.54
N SER A 71 10.49 -9.23 2.74
CA SER A 71 11.12 -8.09 3.39
C SER A 71 11.06 -6.91 2.42
N ILE A 72 10.44 -5.81 2.85
CA ILE A 72 10.42 -4.56 2.08
C ILE A 72 11.85 -4.08 1.82
N ASP A 73 12.75 -4.32 2.77
CA ASP A 73 14.16 -3.94 2.67
C ASP A 73 14.93 -4.80 1.64
N GLU A 74 14.54 -6.07 1.44
CA GLU A 74 15.13 -6.97 0.43
C GLU A 74 14.65 -6.67 -1.00
N ILE A 75 13.49 -6.01 -1.16
CA ILE A 75 12.98 -5.58 -2.47
C ILE A 75 13.85 -4.44 -3.06
N MET A 76 14.72 -3.82 -2.26
CA MET A 76 15.39 -2.55 -2.58
C MET A 76 16.84 -2.64 -3.08
N GLU A 77 17.51 -3.81 -3.11
CA GLU A 77 18.92 -3.88 -3.56
C GLU A 77 19.23 -5.01 -4.55
N LEU A 78 19.72 -4.67 -5.76
CA LEU A 78 20.44 -5.60 -6.67
C LEU A 78 21.46 -4.89 -7.60
N PRO A 79 22.67 -5.47 -7.78
CA PRO A 79 23.58 -5.23 -8.91
C PRO A 79 23.14 -5.97 -10.20
N GLU A 80 23.83 -5.72 -11.33
CA GLU A 80 23.48 -6.21 -12.69
C GLU A 80 22.19 -5.62 -13.31
N ASN A 81 21.91 -4.36 -12.97
CA ASN A 81 20.97 -3.53 -13.69
C ASN A 81 19.52 -4.07 -13.70
N ARG A 82 19.06 -4.65 -12.58
CA ARG A 82 17.65 -5.03 -12.37
C ARG A 82 17.20 -4.73 -10.95
N ILE A 83 16.30 -3.77 -10.76
CA ILE A 83 15.42 -3.64 -9.59
C ILE A 83 14.04 -3.21 -10.13
N VAL A 84 12.98 -3.84 -9.62
CA VAL A 84 11.61 -3.74 -10.13
C VAL A 84 10.80 -2.79 -9.24
N LEU A 85 10.01 -1.81 -9.70
CA LEU A 85 10.27 -0.67 -10.60
C LEU A 85 9.71 0.55 -9.83
N PRO A 86 10.50 1.58 -9.48
CA PRO A 86 9.93 2.81 -8.93
C PRO A 86 9.38 3.65 -10.10
N ILE A 87 8.07 3.55 -10.36
CA ILE A 87 7.41 4.43 -11.34
C ILE A 87 7.14 5.76 -10.63
N ARG A 88 7.93 6.80 -10.92
CA ARG A 88 7.48 8.18 -10.70
C ARG A 88 6.51 8.51 -11.82
N VAL A 89 5.24 8.66 -11.47
CA VAL A 89 4.24 9.32 -12.31
C VAL A 89 4.01 10.70 -11.70
N ASP A 90 4.16 11.70 -12.56
CA ASP A 90 3.95 13.13 -12.41
C ASP A 90 2.82 13.48 -11.41
#